data_AF-A0A7R9Z6M1-F1
#
_entry.id   AF-A0A7R9Z6M1-F1
#
_cell.length_a   1.000
_cell.length_b   1.000
_cell.length_c   1.000
_cell.angle_alpha   90.00
_cell.angle_beta   90.00
_cell.angle_gamma   90.00
#
_symmetry.space_group_name_H-M   'P 1'
#
loop_
_entity.id
_entity.type
_entity.pdbx_description
1 polymer ?
#
loop_
_entity_poly.entity_id
_entity_poly.type
_entity_poly.pdbx_seq_one_letter_code
_entity_poly.pdbx_strand_id
1 'polypeptide(L)'
;GRVEGGRGVGGDGGGGQQGARGGQARHAHHSNLTANCLVAHLQEGIEVVHLFTGRTVCKLHLPPGALHADINGDGVVDHVQVYHGAATASDDTDADDNAHHPSAHCVATATSGIPPRELLFRVNVCRTKRFLAGSLAAGNALAALLEDEDVEGEAVELATPVLLPLPQLSHGYRSHAAQHGLVVFATSTGLVSAVNGLGDHVWANYFPVGWPAGGGSHAQVVPTLSVMSLHRHSVPTTVLAAGREAAV
;
A
#
# COMPACT_ATOMS: atom_id res chain seq x y z
N GLY A 1 39.16 56.67 53.88
CA GLY A 1 37.93 57.41 54.18
C GLY A 1 37.28 57.82 52.89
N ARG A 2 36.03 57.38 52.69
CA ARG A 2 35.09 57.63 51.59
C ARG A 2 35.01 59.09 51.14
N VAL A 3 34.85 59.36 49.84
CA VAL A 3 33.86 60.32 49.28
C VAL A 3 33.54 59.94 47.81
N GLU A 4 32.26 59.65 47.54
CA GLU A 4 31.62 59.69 46.22
C GLU A 4 31.30 61.15 45.84
N GLY A 5 31.31 61.48 44.56
CA GLY A 5 30.76 62.73 44.05
C GLY A 5 30.61 62.70 42.53
N GLY A 6 29.39 62.47 42.05
CA GLY A 6 29.06 62.39 40.63
C GLY A 6 28.66 63.73 39.99
N ARG A 7 28.38 63.66 38.68
CA ARG A 7 27.28 64.31 37.90
C ARG A 7 27.72 64.48 36.44
N GLY A 8 26.81 64.17 35.51
CA GLY A 8 26.95 64.51 34.10
C GLY A 8 25.95 63.75 33.22
N VAL A 9 24.76 64.32 33.07
CA VAL A 9 23.65 63.85 32.22
C VAL A 9 23.83 64.34 30.78
N GLY A 10 23.43 63.52 29.80
CA GLY A 10 22.85 63.99 28.53
C GLY A 10 23.64 63.66 27.26
N GLY A 11 23.02 62.92 26.33
CA GLY A 11 23.54 62.75 24.97
C GLY A 11 22.99 61.52 24.24
N ASP A 12 21.83 61.70 23.65
CA ASP A 12 21.01 60.76 22.89
C ASP A 12 21.62 60.36 21.52
N GLY A 13 21.21 59.19 21.00
CA GLY A 13 21.18 58.92 19.55
C GLY A 13 22.09 57.82 18.99
N GLY A 14 21.47 56.70 18.56
CA GLY A 14 22.00 55.89 17.46
C GLY A 14 21.91 54.37 17.64
N GLY A 15 20.70 53.82 17.52
CA GLY A 15 20.41 52.40 17.69
C GLY A 15 21.19 51.43 16.79
N GLY A 16 21.87 50.49 17.42
CA GLY A 16 22.30 49.24 16.78
C GLY A 16 21.10 48.31 16.60
N GLN A 17 20.36 48.48 15.50
CA GLN A 17 19.40 47.48 15.06
C GLN A 17 20.16 46.19 14.73
N GLN A 18 19.81 45.16 15.48
CA GLN A 18 20.02 43.77 15.14
C GLN A 18 19.42 43.54 13.74
N GLY A 19 20.30 43.51 12.73
CA GLY A 19 19.95 43.13 11.38
C GLY A 19 19.57 41.66 11.38
N ALA A 20 18.28 41.40 11.57
CA ALA A 20 17.64 40.13 11.29
C ALA A 20 18.08 39.67 9.90
N ARG A 21 18.94 38.64 9.86
CA ARG A 21 19.11 37.81 8.67
C ARG A 21 17.81 37.04 8.50
N GLY A 22 16.82 37.73 7.93
CA GLY A 22 15.64 37.12 7.33
C GLY A 22 16.12 36.20 6.23
N GLY A 23 16.28 34.93 6.57
CA GLY A 23 16.39 33.84 5.62
C GLY A 23 15.05 33.73 4.89
N GLN A 24 14.81 34.66 3.96
CA GLN A 24 13.88 34.42 2.88
C GLN A 24 14.39 33.18 2.17
N ALA A 25 13.73 32.05 2.41
CA ALA A 25 13.82 30.89 1.54
C ALA A 25 13.36 31.35 0.16
N ARG A 26 14.31 31.89 -0.60
CA ARG A 26 14.13 32.19 -2.01
C ARG A 26 13.75 30.87 -2.64
N HIS A 27 12.51 30.79 -3.13
CA HIS A 27 12.12 29.79 -4.09
C HIS A 27 13.22 29.77 -5.16
N ALA A 28 14.02 28.70 -5.18
CA ALA A 28 15.01 28.51 -6.21
C ALA A 28 14.22 28.47 -7.52
N HIS A 29 14.34 29.53 -8.31
CA HIS A 29 13.77 29.58 -9.64
C HIS A 29 14.31 28.35 -10.39
N HIS A 30 13.41 27.42 -10.72
CA HIS A 30 13.65 26.25 -11.56
C HIS A 30 13.94 26.64 -13.04
N SER A 31 14.67 27.72 -13.27
CA SER A 31 14.91 28.25 -14.62
C SER A 31 16.04 27.54 -15.37
N ASN A 32 16.77 26.62 -14.72
CA ASN A 32 17.91 25.89 -15.30
C ASN A 32 17.85 24.36 -15.07
N LEU A 33 16.67 23.76 -14.98
CA LEU A 33 16.57 22.30 -15.04
C LEU A 33 16.62 21.85 -16.51
N THR A 34 17.80 21.45 -16.99
CA THR A 34 17.89 20.68 -18.23
C THR A 34 17.44 19.25 -17.92
N ALA A 35 16.24 18.89 -18.37
CA ALA A 35 15.79 17.50 -18.31
C ALA A 35 16.67 16.65 -19.24
N ASN A 36 17.23 15.57 -18.72
CA ASN A 36 18.09 14.65 -19.48
C ASN A 36 17.35 13.36 -19.87
N CYS A 37 16.32 13.00 -19.11
CA CYS A 37 15.55 11.78 -19.32
C CYS A 37 14.05 12.03 -19.19
N LEU A 38 13.27 11.24 -19.92
CA LEU A 38 11.84 11.04 -19.74
C LEU A 38 11.64 9.76 -18.93
N VAL A 39 10.80 9.80 -17.90
CA VAL A 39 10.35 8.61 -17.17
C VAL A 39 8.90 8.33 -17.57
N ALA A 40 8.68 7.22 -18.27
CA ALA A 40 7.37 6.77 -18.69
C ALA A 40 6.86 5.67 -17.74
N HIS A 41 5.69 5.89 -17.13
CA HIS A 41 4.95 4.88 -16.41
C HIS A 41 3.96 4.23 -17.38
N LEU A 42 4.20 2.97 -17.70
CA LEU A 42 3.42 2.15 -18.62
C LEU A 42 2.66 1.08 -17.84
N GLN A 43 1.65 0.47 -18.48
CA GLN A 43 0.91 -0.65 -17.89
C GLN A 43 1.82 -1.83 -17.53
N GLU A 44 2.90 -2.04 -18.28
CA GLU A 44 3.87 -3.14 -18.11
C GLU A 44 5.14 -2.73 -17.34
N GLY A 45 5.16 -1.53 -16.74
CA GLY A 45 6.25 -1.05 -15.89
C GLY A 45 6.81 0.32 -16.25
N ILE A 46 8.11 0.51 -16.02
CA ILE A 46 8.76 1.82 -16.12
C ILE A 46 9.83 1.78 -17.21
N GLU A 47 9.83 2.80 -18.05
CA GLU A 47 10.88 3.01 -19.04
C GLU A 47 11.49 4.40 -18.90
N VAL A 48 12.83 4.45 -18.87
CA VAL A 48 13.59 5.70 -18.82
C VAL A 48 14.27 5.90 -20.17
N VAL A 49 13.93 7.01 -20.84
CA VAL A 49 14.45 7.34 -22.17
C VAL A 49 15.31 8.60 -22.08
N HIS A 50 16.54 8.55 -22.60
CA HIS A 50 17.40 9.71 -22.66
C HIS A 50 16.93 10.68 -23.75
N LEU A 51 16.58 11.92 -23.36
CA LEU A 51 15.88 12.88 -24.22
C LEU A 51 16.70 13.28 -25.46
N PHE A 52 18.03 13.38 -25.32
CA PHE A 52 18.88 13.85 -26.43
C PHE A 52 19.17 12.76 -27.46
N THR A 53 19.22 11.49 -27.06
CA THR A 53 19.57 10.38 -27.97
C THR A 53 18.37 9.54 -28.36
N GLY A 54 17.24 9.68 -27.67
CA GLY A 54 16.06 8.83 -27.83
C GLY A 54 16.27 7.38 -27.39
N ARG A 55 17.43 7.05 -26.77
CA ARG A 55 17.75 5.68 -26.36
C ARG A 55 17.19 5.38 -24.97
N THR A 56 16.65 4.19 -24.79
CA THR A 56 16.28 3.66 -23.47
C THR A 56 17.53 3.48 -22.61
N VAL A 57 17.53 4.09 -21.42
CA VAL A 57 18.58 3.99 -20.41
C VAL A 57 18.35 2.76 -19.55
N CYS A 58 17.12 2.56 -19.07
CA CYS A 58 16.73 1.39 -18.34
C CYS A 58 15.23 1.12 -18.52
N LYS A 59 14.86 -0.17 -18.36
CA LYS A 59 13.49 -0.65 -18.35
C LYS A 59 13.30 -1.55 -17.14
N LEU A 60 12.20 -1.34 -16.42
CA LEU A 60 11.74 -2.19 -15.33
C LEU A 60 10.40 -2.78 -15.74
N HIS A 61 10.35 -4.10 -15.92
CA HIS A 61 9.11 -4.80 -16.25
C HIS A 61 8.31 -5.08 -14.97
N LEU A 62 7.07 -4.59 -14.92
CA LEU A 62 6.12 -4.76 -13.83
C LEU A 62 4.83 -5.33 -14.43
N PRO A 63 4.60 -6.65 -14.33
CA PRO A 63 3.42 -7.28 -14.90
C PRO A 63 2.11 -6.69 -14.36
N PRO A 64 1.10 -6.45 -15.21
CA PRO A 64 -0.20 -6.00 -14.74
C PRO A 64 -0.87 -7.06 -13.87
N GLY A 65 -1.80 -6.63 -13.00
CA GLY A 65 -2.55 -7.52 -12.11
C GLY A 65 -1.87 -7.82 -10.77
N ALA A 66 -0.62 -7.36 -10.58
CA ALA A 66 0.08 -7.38 -9.30
C ALA A 66 0.23 -5.95 -8.74
N LEU A 67 0.46 -5.86 -7.42
CA LEU A 67 0.83 -4.59 -6.78
C LEU A 67 2.36 -4.50 -6.69
N HIS A 68 2.91 -3.36 -7.10
CA HIS A 68 4.33 -3.05 -7.02
C HIS A 68 4.53 -1.79 -6.19
N ALA A 69 4.99 -1.95 -4.96
CA ALA A 69 5.21 -0.84 -4.04
C ALA A 69 6.13 -1.25 -2.89
N ASP A 70 6.72 -0.27 -2.20
CA ASP A 70 7.45 -0.47 -0.94
C ASP A 70 6.43 -0.59 0.21
N ILE A 71 6.24 -1.80 0.73
CA ILE A 71 5.23 -2.12 1.74
C ILE A 71 5.83 -2.06 3.14
N ASN A 72 7.05 -2.57 3.30
CA ASN A 72 7.75 -2.68 4.58
C ASN A 72 8.53 -1.39 4.93
N GLY A 73 8.79 -0.52 3.96
CA GLY A 73 9.44 0.77 4.16
C GLY A 73 10.95 0.78 4.04
N ASP A 74 11.56 -0.23 3.42
CA ASP A 74 13.01 -0.30 3.26
C ASP A 74 13.53 0.44 2.02
N GLY A 75 12.64 0.99 1.19
CA GLY A 75 12.96 1.70 -0.04
C GLY A 75 13.27 0.78 -1.23
N VAL A 76 13.03 -0.52 -1.10
CA VAL A 76 13.09 -1.51 -2.18
C VAL A 76 11.67 -1.74 -2.73
N VAL A 77 11.57 -2.09 -4.00
CA VAL A 77 10.26 -2.42 -4.60
C VAL A 77 9.85 -3.82 -4.16
N ASP A 78 8.65 -3.91 -3.59
CA ASP A 78 8.00 -5.19 -3.31
C ASP A 78 6.95 -5.52 -4.38
N HIS A 79 6.62 -6.79 -4.47
CA HIS A 79 5.73 -7.39 -5.44
C HIS A 79 4.69 -8.21 -4.70
N VAL A 80 3.41 -7.82 -4.78
CA VAL A 80 2.29 -8.61 -4.22
C VAL A 80 1.54 -9.28 -5.35
N GLN A 81 1.51 -10.60 -5.30
CA GLN A 81 0.75 -11.44 -6.22
C GLN A 81 -0.37 -12.15 -5.46
N VAL A 82 -1.51 -12.30 -6.13
CA VAL A 82 -2.68 -12.98 -5.61
C VAL A 82 -2.94 -14.24 -6.43
N TYR A 83 -3.21 -15.34 -5.72
CA TYR A 83 -3.51 -16.64 -6.29
C TYR A 83 -4.91 -17.05 -5.86
N HIS A 84 -5.82 -17.30 -6.82
CA HIS A 84 -7.25 -17.52 -6.57
C HIS A 84 -7.85 -18.45 -7.64
N GLY A 85 -9.08 -18.93 -7.44
CA GLY A 85 -9.77 -19.86 -8.35
C GLY A 85 -10.48 -21.00 -7.64
N ALA A 86 -11.21 -21.83 -8.40
CA ALA A 86 -11.80 -23.06 -7.89
C ALA A 86 -10.73 -24.11 -7.62
N ALA A 87 -10.97 -24.97 -6.63
CA ALA A 87 -10.22 -26.21 -6.48
C ALA A 87 -10.55 -27.15 -7.64
N THR A 88 -9.85 -27.02 -8.76
CA THR A 88 -9.85 -28.08 -9.78
C THR A 88 -8.99 -29.21 -9.26
N ALA A 89 -9.58 -30.40 -9.10
CA ALA A 89 -8.92 -31.62 -8.62
C ALA A 89 -7.80 -32.17 -9.54
N SER A 90 -7.17 -31.33 -10.35
CA SER A 90 -6.24 -31.76 -11.39
C SER A 90 -5.31 -30.63 -11.84
N ASP A 91 -4.34 -30.25 -11.00
CA ASP A 91 -2.98 -29.90 -11.48
C ASP A 91 -1.93 -29.96 -10.36
N ASP A 92 -2.10 -30.88 -9.39
CA ASP A 92 -1.03 -31.26 -8.46
C ASP A 92 -0.27 -32.46 -9.05
N THR A 93 0.46 -32.22 -10.14
CA THR A 93 1.62 -33.06 -10.49
C THR A 93 2.86 -32.26 -10.18
N ASP A 94 3.31 -32.30 -8.92
CA ASP A 94 4.67 -32.72 -8.58
C ASP A 94 4.96 -32.59 -7.07
N ALA A 95 5.20 -33.77 -6.47
CA ALA A 95 6.17 -34.09 -5.42
C ALA A 95 6.16 -33.30 -4.09
N ASP A 96 5.53 -33.84 -3.06
CA ASP A 96 6.25 -34.65 -2.05
C ASP A 96 5.30 -35.17 -0.95
N ASP A 97 5.68 -36.32 -0.39
CA ASP A 97 4.96 -37.09 0.63
C ASP A 97 4.62 -36.29 1.91
N ASN A 98 3.40 -36.54 2.42
CA ASN A 98 2.93 -36.26 3.79
C ASN A 98 2.84 -34.79 4.25
N ALA A 99 1.84 -34.05 3.77
CA ALA A 99 1.07 -33.09 4.57
C ALA A 99 -0.21 -32.70 3.83
N HIS A 100 -1.31 -32.51 4.56
CA HIS A 100 -2.57 -31.96 4.05
C HIS A 100 -2.29 -30.77 3.11
N HIS A 101 -2.47 -30.93 1.80
CA HIS A 101 -2.44 -29.81 0.85
C HIS A 101 -3.66 -28.94 1.12
N PRO A 102 -3.54 -27.76 1.74
CA PRO A 102 -4.64 -26.82 1.74
C PRO A 102 -4.65 -26.29 0.31
N SER A 103 -5.68 -26.65 -0.44
CA SER A 103 -5.92 -26.16 -1.78
C SER A 103 -5.74 -24.62 -1.73
N ALA A 104 -4.63 -24.12 -2.28
CA ALA A 104 -4.09 -22.78 -1.99
C ALA A 104 -4.82 -21.70 -2.79
N HIS A 105 -6.15 -21.78 -2.80
CA HIS A 105 -7.04 -20.85 -3.44
C HIS A 105 -7.27 -19.69 -2.47
N CYS A 106 -7.06 -18.46 -2.94
CA CYS A 106 -7.15 -17.22 -2.18
C CYS A 106 -5.98 -16.93 -1.22
N VAL A 107 -4.77 -16.95 -1.77
CA VAL A 107 -3.53 -16.61 -1.07
C VAL A 107 -2.87 -15.39 -1.72
N ALA A 108 -2.39 -14.46 -0.90
CA ALA A 108 -1.52 -13.37 -1.33
C ALA A 108 -0.08 -13.64 -0.89
N THR A 109 0.87 -13.40 -1.79
CA THR A 109 2.31 -13.56 -1.57
C THR A 109 2.99 -12.23 -1.87
N ALA A 110 3.77 -11.72 -0.93
CA ALA A 110 4.58 -10.51 -1.10
C ALA A 110 6.07 -10.87 -1.12
N THR A 111 6.80 -10.38 -2.12
CA THR A 111 8.24 -10.59 -2.27
C THR A 111 8.97 -9.28 -2.54
N SER A 112 10.16 -9.09 -1.99
CA SER A 112 10.98 -7.88 -2.18
C SER A 112 12.13 -8.09 -3.18
N GLY A 113 12.47 -7.03 -3.91
CA GLY A 113 13.67 -6.93 -4.75
C GLY A 113 13.41 -6.84 -6.25
N ILE A 114 14.42 -6.35 -7.00
CA ILE A 114 14.45 -6.35 -8.46
C ILE A 114 15.72 -7.09 -8.94
N PRO A 115 15.64 -8.37 -9.39
CA PRO A 115 14.43 -9.22 -9.40
C PRO A 115 13.99 -9.61 -7.97
N PRO A 116 12.73 -10.08 -7.80
CA PRO A 116 12.23 -10.48 -6.48
C PRO A 116 13.03 -11.66 -5.92
N ARG A 117 13.51 -11.55 -4.68
CA ARG A 117 14.40 -12.56 -4.06
C ARG A 117 13.99 -12.95 -2.65
N GLU A 118 13.35 -12.05 -1.92
CA GLU A 118 13.02 -12.24 -0.51
C GLU A 118 11.51 -12.37 -0.33
N LEU A 119 11.04 -13.41 0.37
CA LEU A 119 9.64 -13.54 0.74
C LEU A 119 9.36 -12.68 1.97
N LEU A 120 8.48 -11.69 1.84
CA LEU A 120 8.04 -10.88 2.96
C LEU A 120 6.93 -11.58 3.76
N PHE A 121 5.87 -12.02 3.07
CA PHE A 121 4.78 -12.76 3.69
C PHE A 121 3.98 -13.60 2.69
N ARG A 122 3.27 -14.60 3.21
CA ARG A 122 2.26 -15.40 2.50
C ARG A 122 1.03 -15.57 3.39
N VAL A 123 -0.13 -15.08 2.95
CA VAL A 123 -1.32 -14.95 3.79
C VAL A 123 -2.59 -15.37 3.04
N ASN A 124 -3.54 -15.99 3.74
CA ASN A 124 -4.86 -16.29 3.17
C ASN A 124 -5.77 -15.06 3.33
N VAL A 125 -6.14 -14.42 2.22
CA VAL A 125 -6.89 -13.15 2.25
C VAL A 125 -8.41 -13.34 2.32
N CYS A 126 -8.88 -14.59 2.16
CA CYS A 126 -10.30 -14.96 2.27
C CYS A 126 -10.72 -15.43 3.66
N ARG A 127 -9.79 -15.94 4.48
CA ARG A 127 -10.08 -16.50 5.82
C ARG A 127 -9.67 -15.52 6.92
N THR A 128 -10.55 -14.59 7.29
CA THR A 128 -10.29 -13.61 8.36
C THR A 128 -10.52 -14.17 9.77
N LYS A 129 -10.07 -15.41 10.06
CA LYS A 129 -10.31 -16.10 11.34
C LYS A 129 -9.82 -15.32 12.59
N ARG A 130 -8.95 -14.30 12.43
CA ARG A 130 -8.37 -13.54 13.55
C ARG A 130 -9.04 -12.20 13.89
N PHE A 131 -9.74 -11.55 12.96
CA PHE A 131 -10.34 -10.22 13.23
C PHE A 131 -11.68 -10.33 13.96
N LEU A 132 -12.51 -11.32 13.59
CA LEU A 132 -13.84 -11.51 14.17
C LEU A 132 -13.80 -12.07 15.61
N ALA A 133 -12.75 -12.81 15.98
CA ALA A 133 -12.61 -13.36 17.33
C ALA A 133 -12.27 -12.29 18.40
N GLY A 134 -11.67 -11.15 18.01
CA GLY A 134 -11.32 -10.06 18.92
C GLY A 134 -12.43 -9.04 19.14
N SER A 135 -13.35 -8.87 18.18
CA SER A 135 -14.48 -7.93 18.29
C SER A 135 -15.77 -8.56 18.86
N LEU A 136 -15.80 -9.89 19.04
CA LEU A 136 -16.94 -10.62 19.58
C LEU A 136 -16.60 -11.28 20.93
N ALA A 137 -16.21 -10.47 21.90
CA ALA A 137 -16.31 -10.83 23.33
C ALA A 137 -17.77 -10.78 23.84
N ALA A 138 -18.73 -11.07 22.96
CA ALA A 138 -20.15 -11.23 23.27
C ALA A 138 -20.73 -12.30 22.35
N GLY A 139 -20.55 -13.57 22.73
CA GLY A 139 -21.28 -14.69 22.15
C GLY A 139 -20.39 -15.85 21.72
N ASN A 140 -20.25 -16.83 22.61
CA ASN A 140 -19.65 -18.15 22.36
C ASN A 140 -20.39 -19.00 21.28
N ALA A 141 -21.22 -18.39 20.44
CA ALA A 141 -22.00 -19.04 19.40
C ALA A 141 -21.49 -18.76 17.97
N LEU A 142 -20.66 -17.73 17.75
CA LEU A 142 -20.20 -17.34 16.41
C LEU A 142 -18.82 -17.93 16.05
N ALA A 143 -18.00 -18.27 17.04
CA ALA A 143 -16.72 -18.94 16.83
C ALA A 143 -16.89 -20.38 16.30
N ALA A 144 -17.99 -21.05 16.65
CA ALA A 144 -18.32 -22.40 16.15
C ALA A 144 -18.90 -22.40 14.72
N LEU A 145 -19.37 -21.26 14.21
CA LEU A 145 -19.80 -21.11 12.81
C LEU A 145 -18.65 -20.75 11.86
N LEU A 146 -17.44 -20.53 12.40
CA LEU A 146 -16.22 -20.28 11.64
C LEU A 146 -15.25 -21.47 11.70
N GLU A 147 -15.71 -22.60 12.25
CA GLU A 147 -15.02 -23.89 12.10
C GLU A 147 -15.03 -24.28 10.62
N ASP A 148 -13.89 -24.84 10.20
CA ASP A 148 -13.62 -25.34 8.86
C ASP A 148 -14.77 -26.23 8.38
N GLU A 149 -15.68 -25.67 7.60
CA GLU A 149 -16.17 -26.40 6.46
C GLU A 149 -15.23 -26.03 5.31
N ASP A 150 -14.41 -27.00 4.91
CA ASP A 150 -13.99 -27.13 3.52
C ASP A 150 -15.26 -27.35 2.67
N VAL A 151 -16.12 -26.32 2.63
CA VAL A 151 -17.13 -26.22 1.60
C VAL A 151 -16.34 -26.20 0.32
N GLU A 152 -16.66 -27.09 -0.60
CA GLU A 152 -16.32 -27.01 -2.01
C GLU A 152 -16.80 -25.63 -2.50
N GLY A 153 -15.97 -24.62 -2.25
CA GLY A 153 -16.37 -23.23 -2.27
C GLY A 153 -16.42 -22.79 -3.72
N GLU A 154 -17.53 -22.16 -4.09
CA GLU A 154 -17.62 -21.25 -5.22
C GLU A 154 -16.26 -20.56 -5.45
N ALA A 155 -15.76 -20.61 -6.69
CA ALA A 155 -14.47 -20.04 -7.05
C ALA A 155 -14.37 -18.60 -6.52
N VAL A 156 -13.46 -18.32 -5.60
CA VAL A 156 -13.27 -16.94 -5.15
C VAL A 156 -12.24 -16.28 -6.06
N GLU A 157 -12.55 -15.09 -6.57
CA GLU A 157 -11.62 -14.27 -7.34
C GLU A 157 -11.16 -13.07 -6.53
N LEU A 158 -9.95 -12.58 -6.82
CA LEU A 158 -9.38 -11.42 -6.17
C LEU A 158 -9.19 -10.29 -7.19
N ALA A 159 -9.58 -9.08 -6.80
CA ALA A 159 -9.20 -7.89 -7.55
C ALA A 159 -7.70 -7.62 -7.41
N THR A 160 -7.14 -6.83 -8.34
CA THR A 160 -5.76 -6.34 -8.21
C THR A 160 -5.62 -5.57 -6.89
N PRO A 161 -4.67 -5.97 -6.01
CA PRO A 161 -4.51 -5.34 -4.71
C PRO A 161 -4.01 -3.89 -4.84
N VAL A 162 -4.30 -3.09 -3.82
CA VAL A 162 -3.85 -1.69 -3.74
C VAL A 162 -3.11 -1.39 -2.45
N LEU A 163 -2.18 -0.44 -2.49
CA LEU A 163 -1.51 0.07 -1.30
C LEU A 163 -2.23 1.31 -0.77
N LEU A 164 -2.78 1.22 0.44
CA LEU A 164 -3.28 2.35 1.20
C LEU A 164 -2.13 2.91 2.05
N PRO A 165 -1.56 4.08 1.71
CA PRO A 165 -0.47 4.64 2.49
C PRO A 165 -0.99 5.10 3.86
N LEU A 166 -0.24 4.75 4.91
CA LEU A 166 -0.51 5.25 6.25
C LEU A 166 0.32 6.52 6.45
N PRO A 167 -0.31 7.71 6.54
CA PRO A 167 0.45 8.93 6.75
C PRO A 167 1.15 8.87 8.11
N GLN A 168 2.46 9.09 8.10
CA GLN A 168 3.25 9.29 9.32
C GLN A 168 2.81 10.61 9.98
N LEU A 169 1.81 10.51 10.85
CA LEU A 169 1.31 11.64 11.64
C LEU A 169 2.39 12.02 12.66
N SER A 170 3.20 13.01 12.28
CA SER A 170 4.14 13.76 13.12
C SER A 170 5.50 13.09 13.41
N HIS A 171 6.58 13.80 13.04
CA HIS A 171 7.99 13.60 13.44
C HIS A 171 8.82 12.52 12.74
N GLY A 172 9.62 12.97 11.75
CA GLY A 172 11.02 12.56 11.63
C GLY A 172 11.30 11.18 11.02
N TYR A 173 12.01 11.22 9.89
CA TYR A 173 12.44 10.12 9.01
C TYR A 173 13.37 9.06 9.64
N ARG A 174 13.13 8.51 10.85
CA ARG A 174 14.12 7.61 11.47
C ARG A 174 13.67 6.39 12.27
N SER A 175 12.39 6.02 12.42
CA SER A 175 12.12 4.90 13.35
C SER A 175 10.88 4.01 13.18
N HIS A 176 10.36 3.75 11.98
CA HIS A 176 9.47 2.59 11.79
C HIS A 176 9.69 1.90 10.44
N ALA A 177 10.74 1.07 10.39
CA ALA A 177 11.06 0.15 9.29
C ALA A 177 10.07 -1.03 9.19
N ALA A 178 8.75 -0.79 9.24
CA ALA A 178 7.78 -1.88 9.15
C ALA A 178 6.40 -1.53 8.59
N GLN A 179 6.01 -0.26 8.46
CA GLN A 179 4.64 0.10 8.05
C GLN A 179 4.63 1.31 7.12
N HIS A 180 4.84 1.09 5.82
CA HIS A 180 4.67 2.11 4.78
C HIS A 180 3.27 2.13 4.16
N GLY A 181 2.43 1.16 4.50
CA GLY A 181 1.02 1.17 4.17
C GLY A 181 0.32 -0.13 4.54
N LEU A 182 -0.95 -0.21 4.16
CA LEU A 182 -1.75 -1.43 4.21
C LEU A 182 -1.98 -1.90 2.78
N VAL A 183 -1.75 -3.18 2.53
CA VAL A 183 -2.18 -3.82 1.28
C VAL A 183 -3.65 -4.20 1.45
N VAL A 184 -4.49 -3.68 0.57
CA VAL A 184 -5.93 -3.92 0.58
C VAL A 184 -6.30 -4.89 -0.53
N PHE A 185 -7.07 -5.90 -0.17
CA PHE A 185 -7.57 -6.96 -1.04
C PHE A 185 -9.09 -6.88 -1.10
N ALA A 186 -9.67 -7.19 -2.25
CA ALA A 186 -11.10 -7.35 -2.43
C ALA A 186 -11.37 -8.68 -3.13
N THR A 187 -12.40 -9.38 -2.68
CA THR A 187 -12.83 -10.69 -3.20
C THR A 187 -14.14 -10.58 -3.96
N SER A 188 -14.41 -11.55 -4.85
CA SER A 188 -15.66 -11.65 -5.61
C SER A 188 -16.92 -11.71 -4.74
N THR A 189 -16.80 -12.16 -3.50
CA THR A 189 -17.91 -12.24 -2.54
C THR A 189 -18.19 -10.90 -1.83
N GLY A 190 -17.36 -9.88 -2.06
CA GLY A 190 -17.48 -8.56 -1.41
C GLY A 190 -16.74 -8.44 -0.08
N LEU A 191 -15.95 -9.43 0.33
CA LEU A 191 -15.00 -9.26 1.43
C LEU A 191 -13.87 -8.33 0.99
N VAL A 192 -13.65 -7.24 1.72
CA VAL A 192 -12.51 -6.35 1.60
C VAL A 192 -11.69 -6.46 2.88
N SER A 193 -10.39 -6.74 2.74
CA SER A 193 -9.47 -6.93 3.88
C SER A 193 -8.18 -6.15 3.68
N ALA A 194 -7.55 -5.77 4.79
CA ALA A 194 -6.27 -5.07 4.79
C ALA A 194 -5.22 -5.82 5.60
N VAL A 195 -4.01 -5.89 5.05
CA VAL A 195 -2.85 -6.57 5.62
C VAL A 195 -1.69 -5.58 5.72
N ASN A 196 -0.90 -5.64 6.79
CA ASN A 196 0.29 -4.81 6.96
C ASN A 196 1.54 -5.42 6.27
N GLY A 197 2.69 -4.74 6.35
CA GLY A 197 3.96 -5.23 5.78
C GLY A 197 4.53 -6.51 6.42
N LEU A 198 3.95 -7.00 7.52
CA LEU A 198 4.32 -8.26 8.17
C LEU A 198 3.40 -9.43 7.77
N GLY A 199 2.33 -9.16 7.02
CA GLY A 199 1.31 -10.18 6.72
C GLY A 199 0.19 -10.28 7.76
N ASP A 200 0.10 -9.38 8.74
CA ASP A 200 -1.01 -9.41 9.70
C ASP A 200 -2.24 -8.70 9.14
N HIS A 201 -3.41 -9.33 9.30
CA HIS A 201 -4.69 -8.71 9.00
C HIS A 201 -4.99 -7.60 10.01
N VAL A 202 -5.13 -6.37 9.51
CA VAL A 202 -5.45 -5.20 10.32
C VAL A 202 -6.96 -5.02 10.46
N TRP A 203 -7.70 -5.21 9.38
CA TRP A 203 -9.16 -5.17 9.37
C TRP A 203 -9.72 -5.98 8.20
N ALA A 204 -10.99 -6.37 8.31
CA ALA A 204 -11.76 -6.88 7.18
C ALA A 204 -13.24 -6.57 7.37
N ASN A 205 -13.93 -6.27 6.27
CA ASN A 205 -15.36 -5.98 6.25
C ASN A 205 -16.00 -6.51 4.97
N TYR A 206 -17.28 -6.85 5.05
CA TYR A 206 -18.08 -7.21 3.89
C TYR A 206 -18.82 -5.98 3.36
N PHE A 207 -18.76 -5.80 2.06
CA PHE A 207 -19.45 -4.74 1.33
C PHE A 207 -20.24 -5.34 0.17
N PRO A 208 -21.34 -4.71 -0.27
CA PRO A 208 -22.16 -5.19 -1.38
C PRO A 208 -21.51 -4.95 -2.77
N VAL A 209 -20.19 -5.07 -2.88
CA VAL A 209 -19.38 -4.80 -4.08
C VAL A 209 -18.86 -6.07 -4.75
N GLY A 210 -19.60 -7.18 -4.61
CA GLY A 210 -19.25 -8.45 -5.23
C GLY A 210 -19.34 -8.43 -6.76
N TRP A 211 -18.76 -9.45 -7.38
CA TRP A 211 -18.83 -9.71 -8.82
C TRP A 211 -18.92 -11.22 -9.07
N PRO A 212 -19.52 -11.65 -10.19
CA PRO A 212 -19.57 -13.07 -10.52
C PRO A 212 -18.16 -13.60 -10.75
N ALA A 213 -17.81 -14.67 -10.05
CA ALA A 213 -16.57 -15.39 -10.27
C ALA A 213 -16.75 -16.40 -11.42
N GLY A 214 -15.67 -16.65 -12.15
CA GLY A 214 -15.67 -17.51 -13.33
C GLY A 214 -15.93 -16.73 -14.61
N GLY A 215 -14.98 -16.81 -15.55
CA GLY A 215 -14.96 -16.11 -16.83
C GLY A 215 -16.03 -16.57 -17.85
N GLY A 216 -17.31 -16.59 -17.44
CA GLY A 216 -18.44 -16.80 -18.34
C GLY A 216 -18.68 -15.57 -19.23
N SER A 217 -19.11 -15.80 -20.47
CA SER A 217 -19.17 -14.84 -21.59
C SER A 217 -20.23 -13.72 -21.47
N HIS A 218 -20.52 -13.23 -20.27
CA HIS A 218 -21.30 -12.02 -20.05
C HIS A 218 -20.38 -10.85 -19.77
N ALA A 219 -20.83 -9.62 -20.09
CA ALA A 219 -20.08 -8.37 -19.95
C ALA A 219 -19.09 -8.42 -18.78
N GLN A 220 -17.80 -8.49 -19.10
CA GLN A 220 -16.73 -8.72 -18.14
C GLN A 220 -16.75 -7.60 -17.10
N VAL A 221 -17.20 -7.94 -15.88
CA VAL A 221 -17.14 -7.01 -14.76
C VAL A 221 -15.67 -6.92 -14.36
N VAL A 222 -15.07 -5.75 -14.55
CA VAL A 222 -13.71 -5.48 -14.09
C VAL A 222 -13.81 -4.96 -12.66
N PRO A 223 -13.53 -5.78 -11.64
CA PRO A 223 -13.57 -5.30 -10.26
C PRO A 223 -12.54 -4.18 -10.11
N THR A 224 -12.96 -3.07 -9.50
CA THR A 224 -12.10 -1.92 -9.32
C THR A 224 -11.82 -1.73 -7.84
N LEU A 225 -10.54 -1.76 -7.50
CA LEU A 225 -10.05 -1.36 -6.19
C LEU A 225 -9.07 -0.21 -6.44
N SER A 226 -9.31 0.95 -5.84
CA SER A 226 -8.49 2.15 -6.06
C SER A 226 -8.36 2.95 -4.77
N VAL A 227 -7.22 3.62 -4.61
CA VAL A 227 -7.01 4.52 -3.48
C VAL A 227 -7.12 5.96 -3.95
N MET A 228 -7.80 6.82 -3.17
CA MET A 228 -8.00 8.22 -3.49
C MET A 228 -7.91 9.11 -2.26
N SER A 229 -7.73 10.42 -2.50
CA SER A 229 -7.72 11.44 -1.47
C SER A 229 -9.08 12.13 -1.39
N LEU A 230 -9.60 12.35 -0.18
CA LEU A 230 -10.86 13.09 0.01
C LEU A 230 -10.67 14.60 -0.11
N HIS A 231 -9.42 15.08 0.05
CA HIS A 231 -9.08 16.49 -0.02
C HIS A 231 -8.05 16.72 -1.11
N ARG A 232 -8.16 17.89 -1.76
CA ARG A 232 -7.19 18.32 -2.77
C ARG A 232 -5.79 18.38 -2.14
N HIS A 233 -4.82 17.71 -2.75
CA HIS A 233 -3.43 17.65 -2.28
C HIS A 233 -3.20 16.90 -0.95
N SER A 234 -4.14 16.09 -0.46
CA SER A 234 -3.90 15.24 0.70
C SER A 234 -3.32 13.88 0.31
N VAL A 235 -2.74 13.19 1.29
CA VAL A 235 -2.37 11.77 1.16
C VAL A 235 -3.65 10.97 0.87
N PRO A 236 -3.62 10.00 -0.06
CA PRO A 236 -4.79 9.17 -0.33
C PRO A 236 -5.01 8.21 0.84
N THR A 237 -6.09 8.42 1.59
CA THR A 237 -6.43 7.66 2.80
C THR A 237 -7.77 6.92 2.68
N THR A 238 -8.34 6.87 1.49
CA THR A 238 -9.65 6.25 1.24
C THR A 238 -9.52 5.24 0.11
N VAL A 239 -10.17 4.10 0.28
CA VAL A 239 -10.28 3.05 -0.73
C VAL A 239 -11.67 3.13 -1.34
N LEU A 240 -11.73 3.15 -2.67
CA LEU A 240 -12.92 2.94 -3.47
C LEU A 240 -12.91 1.49 -3.94
N ALA A 241 -13.95 0.74 -3.62
CA ALA A 241 -14.19 -0.61 -4.13
C ALA A 241 -15.46 -0.59 -4.98
N ALA A 242 -15.39 -1.12 -6.20
CA ALA A 242 -16.53 -1.22 -7.10
C ALA A 242 -16.65 -2.63 -7.67
N GLY A 243 -17.87 -3.16 -7.59
CA GLY A 243 -18.26 -4.47 -8.11
C GLY A 243 -19.26 -4.36 -9.25
N ARG A 244 -20.07 -5.41 -9.43
CA ARG A 244 -21.07 -5.48 -10.51
C ARG A 244 -22.17 -4.44 -10.37
N GLU A 245 -22.69 -4.27 -9.14
CA GLU A 245 -23.93 -3.51 -8.91
C GLU A 245 -23.76 -2.33 -7.94
N ALA A 246 -22.66 -2.28 -7.19
CA ALA A 246 -22.41 -1.20 -6.24
C ALA A 246 -20.94 -0.77 -6.21
N ALA A 247 -20.72 0.43 -5.67
CA ALA A 247 -19.42 0.97 -5.33
C ALA A 247 -19.48 1.60 -3.93
N VAL A 248 -18.42 1.40 -3.13
CA VAL A 248 -18.28 1.89 -1.74
C VAL A 248 -16.92 2.52 -1.50
#